data_AF-A0A2V7I6S2-F1
#
_entry.id   AF-A0A2V7I6S2-F1
#
_cell.length_a   1.000
_cell.length_b   1.000
_cell.length_c   1.000
_cell.angle_alpha   90.00
_cell.angle_beta   90.00
_cell.angle_gamma   90.00
#
_symmetry.space_group_name_H-M   'P 1'
#
loop_
_entity.id
_entity.type
_entity.pdbx_description
1 polymer ?
#
loop_
_entity_poly.entity_id
_entity_poly.type
_entity_poly.pdbx_seq_one_letter_code
_entity_poly.pdbx_strand_id
1 'polypeptide(L)'
;MIEEAAARAGRSISSEHFGVSIGYARAPIDPATARMMSARRPRALELTPVGLPALRQLIEQFIAVGFSKFVVRPVAAPASWRDELEALAAAVGDLQT
;
A
#
# COMPACT_ATOMS: atom_id res chain seq x y z
N MET A 1 20.77 -10.24 0.40
CA MET A 1 19.90 -9.27 -0.30
C MET A 1 19.25 -9.92 -1.53
N ILE A 2 18.14 -9.37 -2.07
CA ILE A 2 17.45 -9.97 -3.24
C ILE A 2 18.33 -9.92 -4.49
N GLU A 3 19.08 -8.83 -4.64
CA GLU A 3 20.03 -8.55 -5.71
C GLU A 3 21.15 -9.60 -5.73
N GLU A 4 21.71 -9.95 -4.57
CA GLU A 4 22.72 -11.00 -4.46
C GLU A 4 22.16 -12.38 -4.84
N ALA A 5 20.91 -12.67 -4.45
CA ALA A 5 20.26 -13.91 -4.81
C ALA A 5 19.97 -13.99 -6.32
N ALA A 6 19.55 -12.87 -6.93
CA ALA A 6 19.38 -12.75 -8.38
C ALA A 6 20.71 -12.94 -9.11
N ALA A 7 21.78 -12.28 -8.65
CA ALA A 7 23.12 -12.40 -9.22
C ALA A 7 23.64 -13.84 -9.15
N ARG A 8 23.48 -14.54 -8.01
CA ARG A 8 23.81 -15.97 -7.89
C ARG A 8 23.05 -16.85 -8.87
N ALA A 9 21.85 -16.45 -9.28
CA ALA A 9 21.03 -17.14 -10.28
C ALA A 9 21.30 -16.69 -11.72
N GLY A 10 22.33 -15.85 -11.96
CA GLY A 10 22.62 -15.30 -13.29
C GLY A 10 21.55 -14.34 -13.80
N ARG A 11 20.78 -13.72 -12.89
CA ARG A 11 19.71 -12.75 -13.20
C ARG A 11 20.08 -11.37 -12.69
N SER A 12 19.51 -10.35 -13.30
CA SER A 12 19.51 -8.98 -12.79
C SER A 12 18.08 -8.53 -12.50
N ILE A 13 17.88 -7.90 -11.35
CA ILE A 13 16.61 -7.29 -10.96
C ILE A 13 16.93 -5.84 -10.62
N SER A 14 16.32 -4.90 -11.34
CA SER A 14 16.45 -3.48 -11.03
C SER A 14 15.88 -3.19 -9.65
N SER A 15 16.48 -2.26 -8.90
CA SER A 15 15.91 -1.76 -7.64
C SER A 15 14.52 -1.16 -7.84
N GLU A 16 14.25 -0.61 -9.03
CA GLU A 16 12.93 -0.10 -9.45
C GLU A 16 11.87 -1.21 -9.63
N HIS A 17 12.26 -2.48 -9.51
CA HIS A 17 11.36 -3.61 -9.62
C HIS A 17 10.67 -3.95 -8.29
N PHE A 18 11.11 -3.37 -7.17
CA PHE A 18 10.50 -3.59 -5.86
C PHE A 18 9.36 -2.59 -5.64
N GLY A 19 8.14 -3.10 -5.51
CA GLY A 19 6.96 -2.29 -5.20
C GLY A 19 6.16 -2.86 -4.04
N VAL A 20 5.36 -2.01 -3.42
CA VAL A 20 4.49 -2.37 -2.29
C VAL A 20 3.03 -2.26 -2.71
N SER A 21 2.24 -3.29 -2.40
CA SER A 21 0.78 -3.22 -2.47
C SER A 21 0.23 -2.88 -1.10
N ILE A 22 -0.43 -1.73 -0.96
CA ILE A 22 -0.97 -1.23 0.30
C ILE A 22 -2.50 -1.27 0.23
N GLY A 23 -3.11 -2.05 1.12
CA GLY A 23 -4.54 -1.97 1.38
C GLY A 23 -4.80 -0.83 2.38
N TYR A 24 -5.74 0.07 2.11
CA TYR A 24 -6.12 1.14 3.04
C TYR A 24 -7.63 1.19 3.24
N ALA A 25 -8.09 1.80 4.33
CA ALA A 25 -9.50 2.07 4.58
C ALA A 25 -9.75 3.58 4.70
N ARG A 26 -10.87 4.09 4.19
CA ARG A 26 -11.24 5.51 4.36
C ARG A 26 -11.80 5.83 5.74
N ALA A 27 -12.39 4.84 6.39
CA ALA A 27 -13.02 4.90 7.69
C ALA A 27 -12.69 3.62 8.47
N PRO A 28 -12.96 3.56 9.79
CA PRO A 28 -12.79 2.34 10.57
C PRO A 28 -13.42 1.12 9.89
N ILE A 29 -12.66 0.03 9.84
CA ILE A 29 -13.06 -1.20 9.15
C ILE A 29 -14.18 -1.87 9.93
N ASP A 30 -15.28 -2.20 9.26
CA ASP A 30 -16.40 -2.86 9.91
C ASP A 30 -16.05 -4.29 10.37
N PRO A 31 -16.73 -4.83 11.40
CA PRO A 31 -16.38 -6.13 11.96
C PRO A 31 -16.43 -7.31 10.97
N ALA A 32 -17.31 -7.28 9.96
CA ALA A 32 -17.43 -8.37 9.00
C ALA A 32 -16.25 -8.38 8.03
N THR A 33 -15.91 -7.21 7.48
CA THR A 33 -14.70 -7.03 6.66
C THR A 33 -13.45 -7.37 7.45
N ALA A 34 -13.38 -6.93 8.71
CA ALA A 34 -12.24 -7.19 9.57
C ALA A 34 -11.99 -8.69 9.81
N ARG A 35 -13.06 -9.46 10.07
CA ARG A 35 -12.97 -10.93 10.20
C ARG A 35 -12.47 -11.58 8.91
N MET A 36 -12.98 -11.17 7.76
CA MET A 36 -12.56 -11.69 6.46
C MET A 36 -11.09 -11.41 6.16
N MET A 37 -10.60 -10.20 6.47
CA MET A 37 -9.19 -9.84 6.31
C MET A 37 -8.30 -10.68 7.23
N SER A 38 -8.64 -10.76 8.51
CA SER A 38 -7.85 -11.51 9.51
C SER A 38 -7.85 -13.01 9.25
N ALA A 39 -8.93 -13.58 8.71
CA ALA A 39 -8.99 -14.99 8.32
C ALA A 39 -7.98 -15.33 7.20
N ARG A 40 -7.71 -14.39 6.28
CA ARG A 40 -6.71 -14.57 5.22
C ARG A 40 -5.29 -14.30 5.73
N ARG A 41 -5.13 -13.27 6.57
CA ARG A 41 -3.85 -12.81 7.11
C ARG A 41 -4.07 -12.28 8.54
N PRO A 42 -3.63 -13.00 9.59
CA PRO A 42 -3.95 -12.66 10.98
C PRO A 42 -3.62 -11.22 11.41
N ARG A 43 -2.55 -10.62 10.85
CA ARG A 43 -2.11 -9.24 11.15
C ARG A 43 -2.60 -8.19 10.15
N ALA A 44 -3.54 -8.53 9.26
CA ALA A 44 -3.97 -7.62 8.20
C ALA A 44 -4.46 -6.27 8.74
N LEU A 45 -5.20 -6.28 9.84
CA LEU A 45 -5.78 -5.06 10.41
C LEU A 45 -4.72 -4.11 10.97
N GLU A 46 -3.71 -4.65 11.65
CA GLU A 46 -2.58 -3.87 12.20
C GLU A 46 -1.79 -3.16 11.09
N LEU A 47 -1.70 -3.78 9.91
CA LEU A 47 -0.94 -3.27 8.77
C LEU A 47 -1.80 -2.42 7.80
N THR A 48 -3.09 -2.22 8.08
CA THR A 48 -3.99 -1.47 7.20
C THR A 48 -4.12 -0.02 7.70
N PRO A 49 -3.56 0.99 7.02
CA PRO A 49 -3.80 2.39 7.37
C PRO A 49 -5.28 2.74 7.24
N VAL A 50 -5.79 3.45 8.26
CA VAL A 50 -7.17 3.96 8.29
C VAL A 50 -7.13 5.48 8.16
N GLY A 51 -7.74 5.99 7.08
CA GLY A 51 -7.70 7.38 6.67
C GLY A 51 -6.52 7.68 5.74
N LEU A 52 -6.72 8.69 4.87
CA LEU A 52 -5.69 9.15 3.92
C LEU A 52 -4.42 9.69 4.61
N PRO A 53 -4.49 10.39 5.76
CA PRO A 53 -3.27 10.79 6.47
C PRO A 53 -2.41 9.60 6.92
N ALA A 54 -3.02 8.54 7.43
CA ALA A 54 -2.30 7.32 7.82
C ALA A 54 -1.70 6.60 6.61
N LEU A 55 -2.42 6.60 5.47
CA LEU A 55 -1.88 6.06 4.21
C LEU A 55 -0.66 6.85 3.75
N ARG A 56 -0.75 8.19 3.74
CA ARG A 56 0.37 9.07 3.38
C ARG A 56 1.59 8.79 4.25
N GLN A 57 1.40 8.77 5.56
CA GLN A 57 2.48 8.49 6.52
C GLN A 57 3.15 7.13 6.26
N LEU A 58 2.38 6.10 5.89
CA LEU A 58 2.92 4.78 5.56
C LEU A 58 3.73 4.81 4.25
N ILE A 59 3.24 5.51 3.22
CA ILE A 59 3.96 5.67 1.95
C ILE A 59 5.29 6.40 2.19
N GLU A 60 5.28 7.51 2.93
CA GLU A 60 6.48 8.27 3.28
C GLU A 60 7.52 7.41 4.03
N GLN A 61 7.08 6.53 4.94
CA GLN A 61 7.97 5.56 5.61
C GLN A 61 8.62 4.57 4.64
N PHE A 62 7.89 4.09 3.64
CA PHE A 62 8.46 3.21 2.61
C PHE A 62 9.41 3.97 1.67
N ILE A 63 9.06 5.21 1.29
CA ILE A 63 9.94 6.08 0.51
C ILE A 63 11.26 6.31 1.26
N ALA A 64 11.19 6.58 2.56
CA ALA A 64 12.37 6.82 3.40
C ALA A 64 13.36 5.64 3.44
N VAL A 65 12.92 4.43 3.13
CA VAL A 65 13.78 3.22 3.04
C VAL A 65 14.02 2.76 1.60
N GLY A 66 13.70 3.59 0.60
CA GLY A 66 14.10 3.40 -0.80
C GLY A 66 13.07 2.75 -1.72
N PHE A 67 11.80 2.61 -1.32
CA PHE A 67 10.75 2.14 -2.24
C PHE A 67 10.27 3.27 -3.16
N SER A 68 10.14 2.97 -4.45
CA SER A 68 9.72 3.92 -5.49
C SER A 68 8.38 3.59 -6.16
N LYS A 69 7.78 2.42 -5.90
CA LYS A 69 6.56 1.94 -6.58
C LYS A 69 5.48 1.47 -5.61
N PHE A 70 4.30 2.09 -5.70
CA PHE A 70 3.18 1.83 -4.80
C PHE A 70 1.90 1.51 -5.57
N VAL A 71 1.21 0.46 -5.14
CA VAL A 71 -0.16 0.16 -5.56
C VAL A 71 -1.06 0.29 -4.35
N VAL A 72 -1.81 1.39 -4.30
CA VAL A 72 -2.77 1.66 -3.21
C VAL A 72 -4.16 1.16 -3.60
N ARG A 73 -4.82 0.45 -2.68
CA ARG A 73 -6.11 -0.20 -2.96
C ARG A 73 -7.04 -0.05 -1.74
N PRO A 74 -8.27 0.45 -1.89
CA PRO A 74 -9.20 0.46 -0.79
C PRO A 74 -9.59 -0.99 -0.42
N VAL A 75 -9.66 -1.30 0.87
CA VAL A 75 -10.01 -2.66 1.36
C VAL A 75 -11.51 -2.94 1.28
N ALA A 76 -12.33 -1.89 1.17
CA ALA A 76 -13.75 -1.94 0.87
C ALA A 76 -14.02 -1.14 -0.40
N ALA A 77 -14.95 -1.58 -1.23
CA ALA A 77 -15.27 -0.88 -2.47
C ALA A 77 -15.81 0.54 -2.17
N PRO A 78 -15.28 1.59 -2.82
CA PRO A 78 -15.79 2.94 -2.64
C PRO A 78 -17.16 3.09 -3.30
N ALA A 79 -17.97 4.03 -2.81
CA ALA A 79 -19.26 4.36 -3.42
C ALA A 79 -19.10 5.03 -4.80
N SER A 80 -18.06 5.84 -4.97
CA SER A 80 -17.66 6.47 -6.23
C SER A 80 -16.16 6.32 -6.42
N TRP A 81 -15.75 5.68 -7.51
CA TRP A 81 -14.32 5.58 -7.85
C TRP A 81 -13.72 6.92 -8.25
N ARG A 82 -14.51 7.82 -8.84
CA ARG A 82 -14.02 9.17 -9.20
C ARG A 82 -13.64 9.93 -7.94
N ASP A 83 -14.56 10.05 -6.99
CA ASP A 83 -14.36 10.78 -5.74
C ASP A 83 -13.23 10.16 -4.91
N GLU A 84 -13.12 8.82 -4.94
CA GLU A 84 -12.02 8.11 -4.27
C GLU A 84 -10.66 8.46 -4.88
N LEU A 85 -10.55 8.43 -6.22
CA LEU A 85 -9.32 8.75 -6.93
C LEU A 85 -8.94 10.23 -6.80
N GLU A 86 -9.92 11.14 -6.83
CA GLU A 86 -9.69 12.58 -6.61
C GLU A 86 -9.13 12.84 -5.21
N ALA A 87 -9.73 12.24 -4.18
CA ALA A 87 -9.25 12.38 -2.81
C ALA A 87 -7.87 11.72 -2.60
N LEU A 88 -7.62 10.56 -3.21
CA LEU A 88 -6.31 9.92 -3.20
C LEU A 88 -5.25 10.82 -3.86
N ALA A 89 -5.52 11.33 -5.06
CA ALA A 89 -4.60 12.20 -5.79
C ALA A 89 -4.29 13.46 -4.98
N ALA A 90 -5.29 14.06 -4.34
CA ALA A 90 -5.09 15.22 -3.47
C ALA A 90 -4.24 14.91 -2.22
N ALA A 91 -4.32 13.68 -1.68
CA ALA A 91 -3.64 13.32 -0.44
C ALA A 91 -2.20 12.84 -0.62
N VAL A 92 -1.89 12.17 -1.72
CA VAL A 92 -0.58 11.52 -1.94
C VAL A 92 -0.01 11.74 -3.34
N GLY A 93 -0.73 12.42 -4.24
CA GLY A 93 -0.27 12.65 -5.61
C GLY A 93 0.99 13.51 -5.68
N ASP A 94 1.19 14.41 -4.71
CA ASP A 94 2.39 15.24 -4.57
C ASP A 94 3.65 14.43 -4.20
N LEU A 95 3.50 13.16 -3.79
CA LEU A 95 4.64 12.26 -3.54
C LEU A 95 5.19 11.61 -4.82
N GLN A 96 4.55 11.79 -5.98
CA GLN A 96 5.05 11.29 -7.25
C GLN A 96 6.12 12.25 -7.79
N THR A 97 7.32 11.74 -8.03
CA THR A 97 8.48 12.49 -8.54
C THR A 97 8.96 11.96 -9.87
#